data_AF-A0A521HTD2-F1
#
_entry.id   AF-A0A521HTD2-F1
#
_cell.length_a   1.000
_cell.length_b   1.000
_cell.length_c   1.000
_cell.angle_alpha   90.00
_cell.angle_beta   90.00
_cell.angle_gamma   90.00
#
_symmetry.space_group_name_H-M   'P 1'
#
loop_
_entity.id
_entity.type
_entity.pdbx_description
1 polymer ?
#
loop_
_entity_poly.entity_id
_entity_poly.type
_entity_poly.pdbx_seq_one_letter_code
_entity_poly.pdbx_strand_id
1 'polypeptide(L)'
;MAVVLVSSCQTVPVTDAEATAAAAADADAASLPEPERLPRKAPSLAIMGTGSMDADRLAAFLVSHNPRADIDRVRRLASFYIEESLIEGVNADVAFIQMCLETGFLGFGGLVTEDMHNYCGLGAIGPEQPGLRFPDERTGVRAHVQHLKGYGSTEALVQELVDPRYRY
;
A
#
# COMPACT_ATOMS: atom_id res chain seq x y z
N MET A 1 51.62 -8.19 -4.19
CA MET A 1 52.45 -7.21 -4.92
C MET A 1 51.90 -5.81 -4.64
N ALA A 2 52.77 -4.81 -4.55
CA ALA A 2 52.43 -3.39 -4.43
C ALA A 2 52.55 -2.65 -5.78
N VAL A 3 52.55 -1.30 -5.75
CA VAL A 3 52.76 -0.29 -6.84
C VAL A 3 51.48 0.01 -7.66
N VAL A 4 50.97 1.26 -7.80
CA VAL A 4 51.26 2.58 -7.14
C VAL A 4 50.06 3.56 -7.31
N LEU A 5 50.24 4.86 -7.01
CA LEU A 5 49.31 5.99 -7.16
C LEU A 5 49.06 6.41 -8.65
N VAL A 6 48.27 7.45 -9.01
CA VAL A 6 48.56 8.91 -8.85
C VAL A 6 47.29 9.78 -8.67
N SER A 7 47.46 10.84 -7.87
CA SER A 7 46.50 11.92 -7.55
C SER A 7 46.30 12.94 -8.68
N SER A 8 45.18 13.67 -8.68
CA SER A 8 45.16 15.08 -9.08
C SER A 8 44.05 15.85 -8.36
N CYS A 9 44.43 16.75 -7.46
CA CYS A 9 43.57 17.84 -7.00
C CYS A 9 43.58 18.97 -8.03
N GLN A 10 42.45 19.63 -8.25
CA GLN A 10 42.40 20.95 -8.88
C GLN A 10 41.73 21.92 -7.92
N THR A 11 42.39 23.05 -7.68
CA THR A 11 41.91 24.14 -6.82
C THR A 11 41.16 25.19 -7.65
N VAL A 12 40.06 25.71 -7.11
CA VAL A 12 39.35 26.87 -7.66
C VAL A 12 39.73 28.09 -6.83
N PRO A 13 40.10 29.24 -7.44
CA PRO A 13 40.50 30.43 -6.69
C PRO A 13 39.31 31.12 -6.02
N VAL A 14 39.54 31.66 -4.83
CA VAL A 14 38.65 32.57 -4.11
C VAL A 14 38.96 34.00 -4.54
N THR A 15 37.94 34.86 -4.61
CA THR A 15 38.10 36.32 -4.70
C THR A 15 37.28 36.99 -3.59
N ASP A 16 37.90 37.95 -2.91
CA ASP A 16 37.38 38.61 -1.72
C ASP A 16 36.51 39.85 -2.01
N ALA A 17 35.81 40.30 -0.95
CA ALA A 17 35.08 41.56 -0.80
C ALA A 17 33.78 41.73 -1.63
N GLU A 18 32.76 42.44 -1.15
CA GLU A 18 32.73 43.41 -0.03
C GLU A 18 31.36 43.37 0.68
N ALA A 19 31.35 43.50 2.01
CA ALA A 19 30.12 43.52 2.81
C ALA A 19 29.87 44.92 3.39
N THR A 20 28.70 45.50 3.12
CA THR A 20 28.22 46.71 3.80
C THR A 20 27.13 46.36 4.81
N ALA A 21 27.33 46.79 6.05
CA ALA A 21 26.43 46.49 7.17
C ALA A 21 25.36 47.58 7.34
N ALA A 22 24.15 47.16 7.69
CA ALA A 22 23.14 48.01 8.34
C ALA A 22 22.42 47.18 9.41
N ALA A 23 22.48 47.62 10.66
CA ALA A 23 21.86 46.95 11.79
C ALA A 23 20.51 47.60 12.14
N ALA A 24 19.51 46.78 12.52
CA ALA A 24 18.32 47.26 13.22
C ALA A 24 17.63 46.17 14.06
N ALA A 25 17.51 46.46 15.35
CA ALA A 25 16.48 46.04 16.31
C ALA A 25 16.15 44.54 16.53
N ASP A 26 16.31 44.13 17.80
CA ASP A 26 15.54 43.04 18.41
C ASP A 26 14.03 43.21 18.19
N ALA A 27 13.39 42.12 17.80
CA ALA A 27 11.96 41.89 18.01
C ALA A 27 11.80 40.46 18.52
N ASP A 28 11.42 40.32 19.80
CA ASP A 28 11.06 39.06 20.43
C ASP A 28 9.80 38.49 19.77
N ALA A 29 9.99 37.74 18.69
CA ALA A 29 8.94 37.03 17.98
C ALA A 29 8.64 35.73 18.74
N ALA A 30 7.86 35.85 19.82
CA ALA A 30 7.31 34.71 20.54
C ALA A 30 6.70 33.71 19.55
N SER A 31 7.34 32.54 19.41
CA SER A 31 6.91 31.53 18.46
C SER A 31 5.55 30.98 18.85
N LEU A 32 4.56 31.16 17.96
CA LEU A 32 3.27 30.50 18.10
C LEU A 32 3.53 28.98 18.13
N PRO A 33 2.98 28.24 19.11
CA PRO A 33 3.16 26.79 19.16
C PRO A 33 2.56 26.17 17.90
N GLU A 34 3.32 25.28 17.24
CA GLU A 34 2.79 24.55 16.10
C GLU A 34 1.53 23.77 16.50
N PRO A 35 0.52 23.67 15.61
CA PRO A 35 -0.72 22.98 15.94
C PRO A 35 -0.44 21.53 16.31
N GLU A 36 -0.82 21.16 17.53
CA GLU A 36 -0.55 19.87 18.14
C GLU A 36 -1.11 18.74 17.27
N ARG A 37 -0.23 18.10 16.50
CA ARG A 37 -0.61 17.00 15.61
C ARG A 37 -1.04 15.82 16.48
N LEU A 38 -2.35 15.57 16.52
CA LEU A 38 -2.93 14.39 17.16
C LEU A 38 -2.09 13.14 16.84
N PRO A 39 -1.77 12.30 17.84
CA PRO A 39 -0.89 11.16 17.63
C PRO A 39 -1.45 10.25 16.54
N ARG A 40 -0.65 9.99 15.51
CA ARG A 40 -1.04 9.07 14.42
C ARG A 40 -1.35 7.71 15.05
N LYS A 41 -2.63 7.28 14.95
CA LYS A 41 -3.06 5.95 15.37
C LYS A 41 -2.15 4.92 14.72
N ALA A 42 -1.55 4.03 15.52
CA ALA A 42 -0.69 2.97 15.00
C ALA A 42 -1.50 2.08 14.03
N PRO A 43 -0.90 1.62 12.91
CA PRO A 43 -1.57 0.72 12.00
C PRO A 43 -1.90 -0.60 12.70
N SER A 44 -3.08 -1.15 12.42
CA SER A 44 -3.45 -2.49 12.89
C SER A 44 -2.72 -3.55 12.07
N LEU A 45 -2.10 -4.52 12.76
CA LEU A 45 -1.50 -5.70 12.15
C LEU A 45 -2.42 -6.94 12.23
N ALA A 46 -3.61 -6.81 12.81
CA ALA A 46 -4.56 -7.90 12.94
C ALA A 46 -5.35 -8.09 11.63
N ILE A 47 -5.43 -9.35 11.17
CA ILE A 47 -6.23 -9.76 10.00
C ILE A 47 -7.73 -9.50 10.23
N MET A 48 -8.23 -9.78 11.44
CA MET A 48 -9.60 -9.47 11.84
C MET A 48 -9.69 -8.09 12.51
N GLY A 49 -10.84 -7.45 12.39
CA GLY A 49 -11.14 -6.14 12.96
C GLY A 49 -11.44 -5.08 11.90
N THR A 50 -11.67 -3.84 12.34
CA THR A 50 -12.11 -2.76 11.44
C THR A 50 -10.93 -2.01 10.83
N GLY A 51 -10.95 -1.85 9.50
CA GLY A 51 -10.08 -0.92 8.79
C GLY A 51 -10.29 0.53 9.22
N SER A 52 -9.33 1.39 8.90
CA SER A 52 -9.29 2.80 9.32
C SER A 52 -9.17 3.79 8.16
N MET A 53 -8.95 3.30 6.94
CA MET A 53 -8.86 4.11 5.73
C MET A 53 -10.16 4.09 4.93
N ASP A 54 -10.47 5.22 4.31
CA ASP A 54 -11.50 5.34 3.28
C ASP A 54 -10.96 4.89 1.90
N ALA A 55 -11.87 4.69 0.94
CA ALA A 55 -11.52 4.24 -0.41
C ALA A 55 -10.59 5.22 -1.15
N ASP A 56 -10.72 6.53 -0.92
CA ASP A 56 -9.86 7.55 -1.55
C ASP A 56 -8.41 7.48 -1.03
N ARG A 57 -8.20 7.27 0.27
CA ARG A 57 -6.86 7.10 0.86
C ARG A 57 -6.20 5.82 0.39
N LEU A 58 -6.94 4.71 0.36
CA LEU A 58 -6.44 3.43 -0.17
C LEU A 58 -6.07 3.57 -1.66
N ALA A 59 -6.90 4.26 -2.45
CA ALA A 59 -6.64 4.47 -3.86
C ALA A 59 -5.45 5.39 -4.14
N ALA A 60 -5.33 6.50 -3.39
CA ALA A 60 -4.18 7.39 -3.46
C ALA A 60 -2.88 6.69 -3.08
N PHE A 61 -2.91 5.80 -2.08
CA PHE A 61 -1.76 4.98 -1.69
C PHE A 61 -1.31 4.06 -2.84
N LEU A 62 -2.24 3.33 -3.48
CA LEU A 62 -1.89 2.45 -4.59
C LEU A 62 -1.34 3.24 -5.80
N VAL A 63 -2.01 4.33 -6.20
CA VAL A 63 -1.59 5.16 -7.35
C VAL A 63 -0.25 5.88 -7.10
N SER A 64 0.11 6.19 -5.85
CA SER A 64 1.46 6.71 -5.54
C SER A 64 2.60 5.71 -5.77
N HIS A 65 2.30 4.41 -5.83
CA HIS A 65 3.26 3.34 -6.14
C HIS A 65 3.14 2.86 -7.59
N ASN A 66 1.93 2.86 -8.17
CA ASN A 66 1.69 2.62 -9.58
C ASN A 66 0.94 3.81 -10.22
N PRO A 67 1.65 4.86 -10.69
CA PRO A 67 1.03 6.02 -11.33
C PRO A 67 0.35 5.73 -12.69
N ARG A 68 0.39 4.48 -13.18
CA ARG A 68 -0.31 4.05 -14.40
C ARG A 68 -1.67 3.41 -14.12
N ALA A 69 -2.00 3.10 -12.87
CA ALA A 69 -3.28 2.52 -12.50
C ALA A 69 -4.42 3.55 -12.66
N ASP A 70 -5.56 3.12 -13.21
CA ASP A 70 -6.79 3.92 -13.27
C ASP A 70 -7.32 4.19 -11.84
N ILE A 71 -7.22 5.44 -11.39
CA ILE A 71 -7.66 5.87 -10.05
C ILE A 71 -9.13 5.54 -9.77
N ASP A 72 -10.01 5.60 -10.78
CA ASP A 72 -11.43 5.32 -10.58
C ASP A 72 -11.68 3.82 -10.42
N ARG A 73 -10.95 2.98 -11.16
CA ARG A 73 -10.92 1.53 -10.92
C ARG A 73 -10.36 1.18 -9.55
N VAL A 74 -9.24 1.77 -9.17
CA VAL A 74 -8.61 1.53 -7.87
C VAL A 74 -9.56 1.92 -6.74
N ARG A 75 -10.27 3.06 -6.85
CA ARG A 75 -11.30 3.47 -5.88
C ARG A 75 -12.45 2.45 -5.79
N ARG A 76 -12.95 1.95 -6.92
CA ARG A 76 -13.98 0.89 -6.93
C ARG A 76 -13.51 -0.38 -6.22
N LEU A 77 -12.28 -0.82 -6.50
CA LEU A 77 -11.68 -1.99 -5.87
C LEU A 77 -11.50 -1.78 -4.35
N ALA A 78 -11.07 -0.59 -3.92
CA ALA A 78 -10.97 -0.22 -2.51
C ALA A 78 -12.33 -0.25 -1.80
N SER A 79 -13.40 0.25 -2.44
CA SER A 79 -14.77 0.13 -1.92
C SER A 79 -15.20 -1.33 -1.77
N PHE A 80 -14.93 -2.20 -2.76
CA PHE A 80 -15.22 -3.63 -2.63
C PHE A 80 -14.47 -4.26 -1.45
N TYR A 81 -13.20 -3.89 -1.22
CA TYR A 81 -12.44 -4.36 -0.05
C TYR A 81 -13.10 -3.92 1.25
N ILE A 82 -13.51 -2.66 1.36
CA ILE A 82 -14.19 -2.14 2.56
C ILE A 82 -15.52 -2.87 2.79
N GLU A 83 -16.35 -3.01 1.75
CA GLU A 83 -17.66 -3.66 1.82
C GLU A 83 -17.58 -5.14 2.20
N GLU A 84 -16.80 -5.93 1.46
CA GLU A 84 -16.69 -7.38 1.69
C GLU A 84 -16.00 -7.69 3.03
N SER A 85 -14.96 -6.92 3.39
CA SER A 85 -14.25 -7.13 4.66
C SER A 85 -15.11 -6.73 5.86
N LEU A 86 -15.94 -5.69 5.75
CA LEU A 86 -16.89 -5.30 6.80
C LEU A 86 -17.90 -6.41 7.09
N ILE A 87 -18.38 -7.11 6.05
CA ILE A 87 -19.36 -8.21 6.20
C ILE A 87 -18.72 -9.42 6.89
N GLU A 88 -17.48 -9.76 6.56
CA GLU A 88 -16.78 -10.93 7.13
C GLU A 88 -15.98 -10.62 8.41
N GLY A 89 -15.89 -9.35 8.84
CA GLY A 89 -15.12 -8.92 10.02
C GLY A 89 -13.61 -8.82 9.78
N VAL A 90 -13.17 -8.87 8.52
CA VAL A 90 -11.76 -8.74 8.12
C VAL A 90 -11.35 -7.26 8.09
N ASN A 91 -10.07 -7.00 8.33
CA ASN A 91 -9.50 -5.68 8.28
C ASN A 91 -9.20 -5.26 6.83
N ALA A 92 -10.04 -4.38 6.29
CA ALA A 92 -9.94 -3.87 4.92
C ALA A 92 -8.58 -3.23 4.61
N ASP A 93 -7.95 -2.53 5.57
CA ASP A 93 -6.63 -1.91 5.36
C ASP A 93 -5.57 -3.00 5.07
N VAL A 94 -5.62 -4.11 5.83
CA VAL A 94 -4.70 -5.25 5.69
C VAL A 94 -4.95 -5.99 4.37
N ALA A 95 -6.21 -6.29 4.06
CA ALA A 95 -6.60 -7.00 2.84
C ALA A 95 -6.23 -6.21 1.56
N PHE A 96 -6.43 -4.88 1.57
CA PHE A 96 -6.06 -4.02 0.45
C PHE A 96 -4.54 -3.88 0.29
N ILE A 97 -3.78 -3.75 1.38
CA ILE A 97 -2.32 -3.69 1.32
C ILE A 97 -1.73 -5.04 0.89
N GLN A 98 -2.30 -6.17 1.32
CA GLN A 98 -1.89 -7.47 0.79
C GLN A 98 -2.15 -7.56 -0.71
N MET A 99 -3.33 -7.13 -1.20
CA MET A 99 -3.61 -7.08 -2.64
C MET A 99 -2.57 -6.23 -3.40
N CYS A 100 -2.16 -5.09 -2.84
CA CYS A 100 -1.09 -4.28 -3.40
C CYS A 100 0.24 -5.05 -3.51
N LEU A 101 0.60 -5.85 -2.51
CA LEU A 101 1.82 -6.66 -2.53
C LEU A 101 1.72 -7.80 -3.57
N GLU A 102 0.66 -8.60 -3.51
CA GLU A 102 0.46 -9.80 -4.35
C GLU A 102 0.29 -9.47 -5.84
N THR A 103 -0.29 -8.32 -6.16
CA THR A 103 -0.51 -7.87 -7.55
C THR A 103 0.56 -6.92 -8.08
N GLY A 104 1.59 -6.57 -7.29
CA GLY A 104 2.55 -5.52 -7.65
C GLY A 104 1.86 -4.18 -7.91
N PHE A 105 0.98 -3.76 -7.01
CA PHE A 105 0.14 -2.55 -7.10
C PHE A 105 -0.72 -2.51 -8.37
N LEU A 106 -1.39 -3.62 -8.69
CA LEU A 106 -2.13 -3.85 -9.95
C LEU A 106 -1.28 -3.71 -11.22
N GLY A 107 0.05 -3.77 -11.12
CA GLY A 107 0.95 -3.88 -12.27
C GLY A 107 1.03 -5.30 -12.84
N PHE A 108 0.73 -6.31 -12.01
CA PHE A 108 0.88 -7.75 -12.30
C PHE A 108 2.31 -8.10 -12.79
N GLY A 109 2.48 -9.26 -13.43
CA GLY A 109 3.78 -9.76 -13.91
C GLY A 109 4.26 -11.06 -13.26
N GLY A 110 3.48 -11.62 -12.33
CA GLY A 110 3.61 -13.00 -11.87
C GLY A 110 2.80 -13.97 -12.74
N LEU A 111 2.37 -15.08 -12.15
CA LEU A 111 1.50 -16.08 -12.81
C LEU A 111 0.07 -15.56 -13.03
N VAL A 112 -0.40 -14.68 -12.15
CA VAL A 112 -1.74 -14.09 -12.21
C VAL A 112 -1.75 -12.85 -13.10
N THR A 113 -2.74 -12.79 -14.00
CA THR A 113 -3.03 -11.64 -14.86
C THR A 113 -4.30 -10.89 -14.39
N GLU A 114 -4.45 -9.66 -14.85
CA GLU A 114 -5.53 -8.74 -14.44
C GLU A 114 -6.94 -9.32 -14.65
N ASP A 115 -7.15 -9.99 -15.79
CA ASP A 115 -8.40 -10.64 -16.19
C ASP A 115 -8.77 -11.90 -15.38
N MET A 116 -7.90 -12.33 -14.46
CA MET A 116 -8.19 -13.43 -13.53
C MET A 116 -8.95 -12.95 -12.29
N HIS A 117 -8.95 -11.64 -12.00
CA HIS A 117 -9.50 -11.05 -10.77
C HIS A 117 -8.99 -11.73 -9.47
N ASN A 118 -7.78 -12.29 -9.49
CA ASN A 118 -7.23 -13.09 -8.40
C ASN A 118 -6.24 -12.27 -7.57
N TYR A 119 -6.76 -11.49 -6.64
CA TYR A 119 -6.03 -10.45 -5.92
C TYR A 119 -5.11 -10.93 -4.78
N CYS A 120 -4.92 -12.24 -4.63
CA CYS A 120 -4.08 -12.85 -3.57
C CYS A 120 -3.36 -14.14 -4.00
N GLY A 121 -3.18 -14.36 -5.31
CA GLY A 121 -2.45 -15.53 -5.81
C GLY A 121 -3.11 -16.88 -5.47
N LEU A 122 -4.43 -16.92 -5.25
CA LEU A 122 -5.15 -18.14 -4.90
C LEU A 122 -4.92 -19.23 -5.95
N GLY A 123 -4.28 -20.33 -5.53
CA GLY A 123 -3.96 -21.47 -6.40
C GLY A 123 -2.86 -21.21 -7.44
N ALA A 124 -2.13 -20.10 -7.35
CA ALA A 124 -1.00 -19.81 -8.24
C ALA A 124 0.24 -20.59 -7.76
N ILE A 125 0.52 -21.74 -8.39
CA ILE A 125 1.58 -22.67 -7.98
C ILE A 125 2.74 -22.68 -8.98
N GLY A 126 2.46 -22.53 -10.27
CA GLY A 126 3.47 -22.55 -11.33
C GLY A 126 2.86 -22.29 -12.71
N PRO A 127 3.67 -22.32 -13.79
CA PRO A 127 3.18 -22.02 -15.15
C PRO A 127 2.02 -22.91 -15.62
N GLU A 128 1.96 -24.17 -15.17
CA GLU A 128 0.86 -25.11 -15.47
C GLU A 128 -0.39 -24.90 -14.60
N GLN A 129 -0.26 -24.17 -13.49
CA GLN A 129 -1.32 -23.86 -12.53
C GLN A 129 -1.20 -22.37 -12.13
N PRO A 130 -1.57 -21.45 -13.04
CA PRO A 130 -1.27 -20.02 -12.89
C PRO A 130 -2.10 -19.32 -11.81
N GLY A 131 -3.20 -19.94 -11.37
CA GLY A 131 -4.11 -19.42 -10.35
C GLY A 131 -5.58 -19.66 -10.70
N LEU A 132 -6.44 -19.49 -9.70
CA LEU A 132 -7.88 -19.43 -9.89
C LEU A 132 -8.28 -18.18 -10.68
N ARG A 133 -9.46 -18.23 -11.31
CA ARG A 133 -10.08 -17.14 -12.05
C ARG A 133 -11.46 -16.86 -11.47
N PHE A 134 -11.76 -15.60 -11.20
CA PHE A 134 -13.06 -15.16 -10.70
C PHE A 134 -13.80 -14.35 -11.77
N PRO A 135 -15.15 -14.43 -11.84
CA PRO A 135 -15.93 -13.84 -12.93
C PRO A 135 -15.84 -12.30 -13.00
N ASP A 136 -15.62 -11.64 -11.87
CA ASP A 136 -15.59 -10.18 -11.74
C ASP A 136 -14.71 -9.74 -10.55
N GLU A 137 -14.41 -8.44 -10.51
CA GLU A 137 -13.56 -7.83 -9.48
C GLU A 137 -14.10 -8.04 -8.05
N ARG A 138 -15.43 -7.96 -7.84
CA ARG A 138 -16.05 -8.05 -6.52
C ARG A 138 -16.03 -9.49 -6.00
N THR A 139 -16.28 -10.47 -6.87
CA THR A 139 -16.12 -11.90 -6.55
C THR A 139 -14.67 -12.26 -6.24
N GLY A 140 -13.71 -11.68 -6.97
CA GLY A 140 -12.28 -11.82 -6.70
C GLY A 140 -11.86 -11.25 -5.34
N VAL A 141 -12.37 -10.07 -4.98
CA VAL A 141 -12.16 -9.45 -3.67
C VAL A 141 -12.77 -10.31 -2.56
N ARG A 142 -14.00 -10.81 -2.74
CA ARG A 142 -14.66 -11.71 -1.78
C ARG A 142 -13.81 -12.96 -1.52
N ALA A 143 -13.29 -13.60 -2.56
CA ALA A 143 -12.44 -14.78 -2.39
C ALA A 143 -11.18 -14.47 -1.56
N HIS A 144 -10.53 -13.33 -1.79
CA HIS A 144 -9.41 -12.86 -0.95
C HIS A 144 -9.85 -12.63 0.51
N VAL A 145 -10.96 -11.93 0.73
CA VAL A 145 -11.49 -11.66 2.09
C VAL A 145 -11.83 -12.96 2.83
N GLN A 146 -12.47 -13.92 2.17
CA GLN A 146 -12.75 -15.24 2.75
C GLN A 146 -11.44 -15.98 3.08
N HIS A 147 -10.46 -15.96 2.18
CA HIS A 147 -9.16 -16.58 2.42
C HIS A 147 -8.47 -16.00 3.68
N LEU A 148 -8.53 -14.68 3.86
CA LEU A 148 -8.02 -14.00 5.05
C LEU A 148 -8.81 -14.36 6.31
N LYS A 149 -10.14 -14.45 6.24
CA LYS A 149 -10.95 -14.88 7.38
C LYS A 149 -10.56 -16.28 7.87
N GLY A 150 -10.27 -17.22 6.97
CA GLY A 150 -9.78 -18.56 7.32
C GLY A 150 -8.40 -18.59 8.01
N TYR A 151 -7.63 -17.49 7.94
CA TYR A 151 -6.40 -17.31 8.73
C TYR A 151 -6.62 -16.52 10.03
N GLY A 152 -7.61 -15.63 10.07
CA GLY A 152 -7.85 -14.72 11.19
C GLY A 152 -8.90 -15.18 12.20
N SER A 153 -9.80 -16.10 11.84
CA SER A 153 -10.97 -16.48 12.64
C SER A 153 -11.34 -17.95 12.47
N THR A 154 -12.18 -18.44 13.39
CA THR A 154 -12.87 -19.74 13.31
C THR A 154 -14.39 -19.59 13.21
N GLU A 155 -14.87 -18.36 12.94
CA GLU A 155 -16.27 -18.08 12.70
C GLU A 155 -16.67 -18.44 11.27
N ALA A 156 -17.88 -18.97 11.08
CA ALA A 156 -18.40 -19.27 9.76
C ALA A 156 -18.48 -18.01 8.86
N LEU A 157 -18.37 -18.22 7.55
CA LEU A 157 -18.61 -17.18 6.54
C LEU A 157 -20.03 -16.62 6.66
N VAL A 158 -20.17 -15.31 6.43
CA VAL A 158 -21.46 -14.62 6.40
C VAL A 158 -22.06 -14.65 5.00
N GLN A 159 -21.22 -14.58 3.96
CA GLN A 159 -21.61 -14.66 2.56
C GLN A 159 -21.40 -16.04 1.94
N GLU A 160 -21.92 -16.21 0.72
CA GLU A 160 -21.70 -17.40 -0.10
C GLU A 160 -20.20 -17.66 -0.31
N LEU A 161 -19.82 -18.93 -0.10
CA LEU A 161 -18.46 -19.43 -0.27
C LEU A 161 -18.00 -19.34 -1.73
N VAL A 162 -16.94 -18.57 -1.99
CA VAL A 162 -16.30 -18.42 -3.32
C VAL A 162 -14.80 -18.75 -3.33
N ASP A 163 -14.09 -18.75 -2.19
CA ASP A 163 -12.74 -19.34 -2.11
C ASP A 163 -12.84 -20.88 -1.96
N PRO A 164 -12.54 -21.69 -3.00
CA PRO A 164 -12.62 -23.15 -2.90
C PRO A 164 -11.55 -23.78 -1.97
N ARG A 165 -10.64 -22.97 -1.41
CA ARG A 165 -9.67 -23.39 -0.39
C ARG A 165 -10.16 -23.14 1.04
N TYR A 166 -11.21 -22.36 1.25
CA TYR A 166 -11.85 -22.22 2.56
C TYR A 166 -12.48 -23.55 2.97
N ARG A 167 -12.17 -24.04 4.17
CA ARG A 167 -12.61 -25.37 4.64
C ARG A 167 -13.07 -25.40 6.10
N TYR A 168 -12.70 -24.38 6.88
CA TYR A 168 -12.86 -24.30 8.33
C TYR A 168 -13.16 -22.84 8.68
#